data_AF-A0A4Q6IBA0-F1
#
_entry.id   AF-A0A4Q6IBA0-F1
#
_cell.length_a   1.000
_cell.length_b   1.000
_cell.length_c   1.000
_cell.angle_alpha   90.00
_cell.angle_beta   90.00
_cell.angle_gamma   90.00
#
_symmetry.space_group_name_H-M   'P 1'
#
loop_
_entity.id
_entity.type
_entity.pdbx_description
1 polymer ?
#
loop_
_entity_poly.entity_id
_entity_poly.type
_entity_poly.pdbx_seq_one_letter_code
_entity_poly.pdbx_strand_id
1 'polypeptide(L)'
;MADFLTEHPDGTVVEIGTGLNTRYERVGTGRARWFDLDLPDAIDLRRTFFTDTARRTMIAAVTDEAWADSVAAQSTAPSSSPPKRYCPTCPRRRC
;
A
#
# COMPACT_ATOMS: atom_id res chain seq x y z
N MET A 1 -5.11 10.47 -6.96
CA MET A 1 -4.80 9.04 -7.26
C MET A 1 -4.79 8.80 -8.75
N ALA A 2 -5.88 9.05 -9.48
CA ALA A 2 -5.88 8.93 -10.94
C ALA A 2 -4.78 9.78 -11.58
N ASP A 3 -4.65 11.06 -11.20
CA ASP A 3 -3.57 11.94 -11.70
C ASP A 3 -2.18 11.40 -11.37
N PHE A 4 -1.95 10.93 -10.14
CA PHE A 4 -0.71 10.28 -9.73
C PHE A 4 -0.38 9.05 -10.60
N LEU A 5 -1.37 8.22 -10.93
CA LEU A 5 -1.17 7.03 -11.76
C LEU A 5 -1.04 7.37 -13.25
N THR A 6 -1.55 8.51 -13.69
CA THR A 6 -1.28 9.06 -15.02
C THR A 6 0.18 9.51 -15.12
N GLU A 7 0.70 10.20 -14.11
CA GLU A 7 2.09 10.67 -14.05
C GLU A 7 3.09 9.54 -13.73
N HIS A 8 2.66 8.55 -12.95
CA HIS A 8 3.46 7.41 -12.49
C HIS A 8 2.72 6.09 -12.70
N PRO A 9 2.68 5.58 -13.94
CA PRO A 9 1.91 4.37 -14.28
C PRO A 9 2.42 3.10 -13.59
N ASP A 10 3.70 3.04 -13.23
CA ASP A 10 4.30 1.96 -12.42
C ASP A 10 4.41 2.33 -10.93
N GLY A 11 3.78 3.43 -10.51
CA GLY A 11 3.81 3.92 -9.15
C GLY A 11 3.28 2.91 -8.13
N THR A 12 3.68 3.09 -6.88
CA THR A 12 3.17 2.32 -5.75
C THR A 12 1.99 3.04 -5.10
N VAL A 13 0.91 2.31 -4.85
CA VAL A 13 -0.23 2.77 -4.07
C VAL A 13 -0.29 1.97 -2.77
N VAL A 14 -0.38 2.67 -1.65
CA VAL A 14 -0.64 2.07 -0.33
C VAL A 14 -1.99 2.59 0.15
N GLU A 15 -2.94 1.68 0.34
CA GLU A 15 -4.26 1.97 0.87
C GLU A 15 -4.35 1.47 2.31
N ILE A 16 -4.41 2.42 3.25
CA ILE A 16 -4.48 2.17 4.69
C ILE A 16 -5.96 2.14 5.11
N GLY A 17 -6.38 1.08 5.79
CA GLY A 17 -7.79 0.86 6.14
C GLY A 17 -8.63 0.53 4.90
N THR A 18 -8.15 -0.40 4.06
CA THR A 18 -8.77 -0.73 2.77
C THR A 18 -10.19 -1.30 2.93
N GLY A 19 -10.49 -1.99 4.04
CA GLY A 19 -11.75 -2.69 4.25
C GLY A 19 -12.18 -3.51 3.03
N LEU A 20 -13.37 -3.20 2.50
CA LEU A 20 -13.92 -3.78 1.26
C LEU A 20 -13.88 -2.82 0.07
N ASN A 21 -12.99 -1.83 0.09
CA ASN A 21 -12.85 -0.90 -1.03
C ASN A 21 -12.37 -1.62 -2.30
N THR A 22 -12.98 -1.28 -3.44
CA THR A 22 -12.67 -1.77 -4.79
C THR A 22 -11.91 -0.74 -5.64
N ARG A 23 -11.10 0.12 -5.02
CA ARG A 23 -10.40 1.19 -5.75
C ARG A 23 -9.39 0.61 -6.76
N TYR A 24 -8.76 -0.51 -6.41
CA TYR A 24 -7.86 -1.24 -7.31
C TYR A 24 -8.58 -1.61 -8.63
N GLU A 25 -9.79 -2.14 -8.56
CA GLU A 25 -10.57 -2.56 -9.73
C GLU A 25 -11.03 -1.38 -10.60
N ARG A 26 -11.27 -0.22 -9.98
CA ARG A 26 -11.78 0.98 -10.68
C ARG A 26 -10.69 1.83 -11.33
N VAL A 27 -9.52 1.91 -10.71
CA VAL A 27 -8.46 2.88 -11.08
C VAL A 27 -7.16 2.19 -11.48
N GLY A 28 -6.97 0.92 -11.11
CA GLY A 28 -5.74 0.19 -11.35
C GLY A 28 -5.41 0.08 -12.84
N THR A 29 -4.31 0.72 -13.24
CA THR A 29 -3.82 0.75 -14.62
C THR A 29 -3.22 -0.58 -15.09
N GLY A 30 -3.35 -1.65 -14.29
CA GLY A 30 -2.70 -2.95 -14.49
C GLY A 30 -1.18 -2.97 -14.30
N ARG A 31 -0.55 -1.79 -14.21
CA ARG A 31 0.91 -1.62 -14.08
C ARG A 31 1.34 -1.23 -12.68
N ALA A 32 0.55 -0.39 -12.03
CA ALA A 32 0.78 0.09 -10.68
C ALA A 32 0.86 -1.07 -9.68
N ARG A 33 1.69 -0.89 -8.65
CA ARG A 33 1.80 -1.84 -7.55
C ARG A 33 0.92 -1.38 -6.40
N TRP A 34 0.05 -2.25 -5.89
CA TRP A 34 -0.96 -1.90 -4.90
C TRP A 34 -0.76 -2.69 -3.61
N PHE A 35 -0.82 -1.99 -2.48
CA PHE A 35 -0.79 -2.58 -1.15
C PHE A 35 -2.06 -2.24 -0.42
N ASP A 36 -2.80 -3.27 -0.05
CA ASP A 36 -4.02 -3.21 0.73
C ASP A 36 -3.67 -3.50 2.19
N LEU A 37 -3.66 -2.47 3.04
CA LEU A 37 -3.23 -2.57 4.43
C LEU A 37 -4.42 -2.39 5.37
N ASP A 38 -4.64 -3.34 6.26
CA ASP A 38 -5.68 -3.26 7.29
C ASP A 38 -5.34 -4.11 8.53
N LEU A 39 -6.27 -4.13 9.50
CA LEU A 39 -6.24 -5.08 10.61
C LEU A 39 -6.36 -6.52 10.09
N PRO A 40 -5.80 -7.51 10.81
CA PRO A 40 -5.85 -8.92 10.42
C PRO A 40 -7.25 -9.41 10.04
N ASP A 41 -8.23 -9.20 10.91
CA ASP A 41 -9.61 -9.65 10.69
C ASP A 41 -10.24 -9.04 9.42
N ALA A 42 -9.91 -7.78 9.12
CA ALA A 42 -10.40 -7.10 7.92
C ALA A 42 -9.75 -7.66 6.65
N ILE A 43 -8.44 -7.96 6.67
CA ILE A 43 -7.75 -8.59 5.55
C ILE A 43 -8.24 -10.03 5.33
N ASP A 44 -8.46 -10.78 6.40
CA ASP A 44 -8.97 -12.16 6.29
C ASP A 44 -10.37 -12.18 5.66
N LEU A 45 -11.25 -11.26 6.05
CA LEU A 45 -12.54 -11.09 5.38
C LEU A 45 -12.36 -10.68 3.91
N ARG A 46 -11.47 -9.72 3.63
CA ARG A 46 -11.20 -9.24 2.26
C ARG A 46 -10.73 -10.37 1.34
N ARG A 47 -9.92 -11.30 1.85
CA ARG A 47 -9.41 -12.47 1.10
C ARG A 47 -10.51 -13.44 0.65
N THR A 48 -11.71 -13.37 1.23
CA THR A 48 -12.87 -14.14 0.75
C THR A 48 -13.46 -13.59 -0.55
N PHE A 49 -13.20 -12.31 -0.85
CA PHE A 49 -13.70 -11.61 -2.05
C PHE A 49 -12.60 -11.35 -3.09
N PHE A 50 -11.35 -11.23 -2.65
CA PHE A 50 -10.24 -10.78 -3.47
C PHE A 50 -9.02 -11.69 -3.29
N THR A 51 -8.24 -11.87 -4.35
CA THR A 51 -7.00 -12.67 -4.31
C THR A 51 -5.78 -11.77 -4.52
N ASP A 52 -4.67 -12.06 -3.85
CA ASP A 52 -3.39 -11.43 -4.14
C ASP A 52 -2.94 -11.73 -5.59
N THR A 53 -2.21 -10.79 -6.17
CA THR A 53 -1.64 -10.93 -7.52
C THR A 53 -0.21 -10.43 -7.53
N ALA A 54 0.51 -10.59 -8.65
CA ALA A 54 1.85 -10.02 -8.80
C ALA A 54 1.90 -8.48 -8.61
N ARG A 55 0.76 -7.80 -8.74
CA ARG A 55 0.63 -6.33 -8.68
C ARG A 55 -0.23 -5.84 -7.51
N ARG A 56 -0.86 -6.74 -6.74
CA ARG A 56 -1.67 -6.41 -5.56
C ARG A 56 -1.31 -7.33 -4.40
N THR A 57 -0.96 -6.75 -3.27
CA THR A 57 -0.60 -7.46 -2.05
C THR A 57 -1.40 -6.97 -0.86
N MET A 58 -2.07 -7.87 -0.15
CA MET A 58 -2.76 -7.59 1.11
C MET A 58 -1.82 -7.81 2.29
N ILE A 59 -1.76 -6.83 3.20
CA ILE A 59 -0.93 -6.83 4.40
C ILE A 59 -1.82 -6.70 5.63
N ALA A 60 -1.81 -7.73 6.47
CA ALA A 60 -2.62 -7.88 7.68
C ALA A 60 -1.94 -7.31 8.93
N ALA A 61 -1.43 -6.08 8.86
CA ALA A 61 -0.56 -5.54 9.91
C ALA A 61 -0.55 -4.01 9.98
N VAL A 62 -1.69 -3.33 9.81
CA VAL A 62 -1.74 -1.85 9.79
C VAL A 62 -1.13 -1.17 11.02
N THR A 63 -1.18 -1.83 12.18
CA THR A 63 -0.66 -1.31 13.45
C THR A 63 0.83 -1.61 13.68
N ASP A 64 1.45 -2.45 12.86
CA ASP A 64 2.86 -2.83 12.98
C ASP A 64 3.69 -2.04 11.97
N GLU A 65 4.59 -1.18 12.43
CA GLU A 65 5.43 -0.35 11.56
C GLU A 65 6.26 -1.16 10.53
N ALA A 66 6.49 -2.46 10.75
CA ALA A 66 7.15 -3.35 9.81
C ALA A 66 6.43 -3.47 8.44
N TRP A 67 5.14 -3.12 8.34
CA TRP A 67 4.45 -3.08 7.04
C TRP A 67 5.14 -2.12 6.06
N ALA A 68 5.72 -1.03 6.56
CA ALA A 68 6.40 -0.03 5.76
C ALA A 68 7.66 -0.59 5.10
N ASP A 69 8.39 -1.45 5.81
CA ASP A 69 9.56 -2.15 5.27
C ASP A 69 9.14 -3.18 4.22
N SER A 70 8.02 -3.87 4.43
CA SER A 70 7.45 -4.80 3.44
C SER A 70 7.08 -4.08 2.13
N VAL A 71 6.45 -2.89 2.22
CA VAL A 71 6.17 -2.05 1.05
C VAL A 71 7.48 -1.60 0.39
N ALA A 72 8.42 -1.06 1.16
CA ALA A 72 9.68 -0.54 0.64
C ALA A 72 10.53 -1.62 -0.07
N ALA A 73 10.57 -2.85 0.45
CA ALA A 73 11.28 -3.98 -0.16
C ALA A 73 10.69 -4.39 -1.53
N GLN A 74 9.45 -4.01 -1.78
CA GLN A 74 8.64 -4.46 -2.89
C GLN A 74 8.35 -3.34 -3.91
N SER A 75 8.54 -2.10 -3.52
CA SER A 75 8.35 -0.90 -4.34
C SER A 75 9.66 -0.46 -4.99
N THR A 76 9.66 -0.38 -6.32
CA THR A 76 10.80 0.15 -7.11
C THR A 76 10.51 1.53 -7.71
N ALA A 77 9.32 2.09 -7.43
CA ALA A 77 8.76 3.29 -8.06
C ALA A 77 8.20 4.24 -6.98
N PRO A 78 7.97 5.54 -7.29
CA PRO A 78 7.42 6.49 -6.33
C PRO A 78 6.09 6.00 -5.73
N SER A 79 5.87 6.27 -4.43
CA SER A 79 4.71 5.81 -3.67
C SER A 79 3.72 6.95 -3.36
N SER A 80 2.41 6.71 -3.48
CA SER A 80 1.36 7.69 -3.18
C SER A 80 1.25 8.06 -1.69
N SER A 81 1.82 7.23 -0.81
CA SER A 81 2.00 7.52 0.61
C SER A 81 3.41 7.07 0.99
N PRO A 82 4.33 7.99 1.30
CA PRO A 82 5.69 7.60 1.66
C PRO A 82 5.66 6.80 2.97
N PRO A 83 6.36 5.65 3.05
CA PRO A 83 6.56 4.98 4.33
C PRO A 83 7.27 5.97 5.26
N LYS A 84 6.62 6.32 6.38
CA LYS A 84 7.26 7.16 7.41
C LYS A 84 8.39 6.33 8.02
N ARG A 85 9.63 6.50 7.54
CA ARG A 85 10.81 6.01 8.26
C ARG A 85 10.92 6.80 9.57
N TYR A 86 10.55 6.18 10.68
CA TYR A 86 10.87 6.72 11.99
C TYR A 86 12.34 6.43 12.29
N CYS A 87 13.18 7.46 12.28
CA CYS A 87 14.57 7.34 12.69
C CYS A 87 14.62 7.49 14.22
N PRO A 88 14.94 6.42 15.00
CA PRO A 88 14.85 6.44 16.47
C PRO A 88 15.84 7.41 17.12
N THR A 89 16.85 7.90 16.38
CA THR A 89 17.87 8.85 16.85
C THR A 89 17.63 10.29 16.38
N CYS A 90 16.57 10.58 15.62
CA CYS A 90 16.37 11.91 15.02
C CYS A 90 15.28 12.71 15.76
N PRO A 91 15.63 13.77 16.51
CA PRO A 91 14.65 14.58 17.23
C PRO A 91 13.96 15.53 16.26
N ARG A 92 12.85 15.07 15.69
CA ARG A 92 11.78 15.86 15.06
C ARG A 92 12.11 16.58 13.73
N ARG A 93 11.22 16.25 12.78
CA ARG A 93 10.69 17.11 11.69
C ARG A 93 11.71 17.52 10.63
N ARG A 94 11.99 16.60 9.72
CA ARG A 94 11.81 16.73 8.25
C ARG A 94 12.60 15.62 7.60
N CYS A 95 11.90 14.70 6.98
CA CYS A 95 12.19 14.15 5.65
C CYS A 95 10.83 13.81 5.08
#